data_AF-A0A2D9HPM5-F1
#
_entry.id   AF-A0A2D9HPM5-F1
#
_cell.length_a   1.000
_cell.length_b   1.000
_cell.length_c   1.000
_cell.angle_alpha   90.00
_cell.angle_beta   90.00
_cell.angle_gamma   90.00
#
_symmetry.space_group_name_H-M   'P 1'
#
loop_
_entity.id
_entity.type
_entity.pdbx_description
1 polymer ?
#
loop_
_entity_poly.entity_id
_entity_poly.type
_entity_poly.pdbx_seq_one_letter_code
_entity_poly.pdbx_strand_id
1 'polypeptide(L)'
;MNIAQTALDDLRIELAVTLTSDDYTPRVDRALKRHQQQAQMPGFRKGKVPMQLIRRQYGQSVLAEELNQMLSEQLQNHIQENKLNVLGNPIPSEKTEDAGDWNNPGDFTFNYEVGLAPELSLEFGKSAKFTRHKIKVDKAAIERQVTDLQRRHGKMTDPDKSEANDMLIGAFAQLDSDGNVLEGGIASDSTISVEFVEDKKAKKALVGLEPGSTVDVDPHKVSRGHDDLGRMLGISQEQVHDLQGNFRFTVKEVKRLEPHEINQSLFDKIYGEGVVTDEKAFRERVAEDLDG
;
A
#
# COMPACT_ATOMS: atom_id res chain seq x y z
N MET A 1 44.21 -16.97 -1.49
CA MET A 1 43.88 -15.54 -1.32
C MET A 1 43.91 -15.16 0.15
N ASN A 2 44.38 -13.96 0.49
CA ASN A 2 44.40 -13.44 1.85
C ASN A 2 43.88 -11.98 1.89
N ILE A 3 43.12 -11.62 2.94
CA ILE A 3 42.67 -10.24 3.18
C ILE A 3 43.22 -9.81 4.53
N ALA A 4 44.10 -8.80 4.52
CA ALA A 4 44.60 -8.17 5.73
C ALA A 4 43.82 -6.87 5.99
N GLN A 5 43.28 -6.73 7.20
CA GLN A 5 42.56 -5.55 7.63
C GLN A 5 43.44 -4.71 8.56
N THR A 6 43.54 -3.41 8.27
CA THR A 6 44.26 -2.44 9.09
C THR A 6 43.35 -1.25 9.39
N ALA A 7 43.31 -0.77 10.64
CA ALA A 7 42.56 0.43 10.98
C ALA A 7 43.37 1.68 10.60
N LEU A 8 42.77 2.60 9.83
CA LEU A 8 43.38 3.89 9.48
C LEU A 8 42.97 4.98 10.48
N ASP A 9 41.69 5.03 10.82
CA ASP A 9 41.13 5.87 11.90
C ASP A 9 39.81 5.26 12.43
N ASP A 10 39.10 6.01 13.28
CA ASP A 10 37.86 5.56 13.95
C ASP A 10 36.74 5.16 12.98
N LEU A 11 36.71 5.71 11.76
CA LEU A 11 35.65 5.47 10.77
C LEU A 11 36.19 4.93 9.44
N ARG A 12 37.47 4.57 9.35
CA ARG A 12 38.09 4.12 8.09
C ARG A 12 39.05 2.97 8.33
N ILE A 13 38.90 1.94 7.51
CA ILE A 13 39.78 0.77 7.50
C ILE A 13 40.37 0.58 6.11
N GLU A 14 41.57 0.03 6.06
CA GLU A 14 42.24 -0.42 4.85
C GLU A 14 42.16 -1.95 4.76
N LEU A 15 41.73 -2.45 3.61
CA LEU A 15 41.68 -3.86 3.26
C LEU A 15 42.70 -4.12 2.16
N ALA A 16 43.78 -4.83 2.50
CA ALA A 16 44.78 -5.31 1.56
C ALA A 16 44.43 -6.72 1.11
N VAL A 17 44.08 -6.89 -0.16
CA VAL A 17 43.69 -8.17 -0.75
C VAL A 17 44.84 -8.72 -1.58
N THR A 18 45.44 -9.82 -1.14
CA THR A 18 46.52 -10.52 -1.84
C THR A 18 45.97 -11.74 -2.59
N LEU A 19 46.21 -11.74 -3.91
CA LEU A 19 45.84 -12.74 -4.89
C LEU A 19 47.09 -13.46 -5.38
N THR A 20 47.16 -14.77 -5.17
CA THR A 20 48.23 -15.59 -5.71
C THR A 20 47.87 -16.10 -7.11
N SER A 21 48.88 -16.49 -7.90
CA SER A 21 48.66 -17.03 -9.24
C SER A 21 47.66 -18.19 -9.28
N ASP A 22 47.69 -19.06 -8.27
CA ASP A 22 46.81 -20.22 -8.16
C ASP A 22 45.34 -19.83 -7.92
N ASP A 23 45.08 -18.66 -7.32
CA ASP A 23 43.73 -18.20 -7.01
C ASP A 23 42.96 -17.79 -8.29
N TYR A 24 43.62 -17.08 -9.20
CA TYR A 24 42.97 -16.48 -10.37
C TYR A 24 43.19 -17.27 -11.68
N THR A 25 44.27 -18.06 -11.79
CA THR A 25 44.58 -18.83 -13.02
C THR A 25 43.41 -19.69 -13.52
N PRO A 26 42.68 -20.44 -12.66
CA PRO A 26 41.55 -21.25 -13.12
C PRO A 26 40.39 -20.43 -13.69
N ARG A 27 40.14 -19.21 -13.17
CA ARG A 27 39.10 -18.31 -13.67
C ARG A 27 39.53 -17.67 -14.99
N VAL A 28 40.76 -17.16 -15.06
CA VAL A 28 41.34 -16.58 -16.28
C VAL A 28 41.39 -17.60 -17.42
N ASP A 29 41.83 -18.83 -17.18
CA ASP A 29 41.84 -19.86 -18.23
C ASP A 29 40.44 -20.24 -18.71
N ARG A 30 39.44 -20.19 -17.82
CA ARG A 30 38.03 -20.43 -18.19
C ARG A 30 37.50 -19.29 -19.05
N ALA A 31 37.78 -18.05 -18.69
CA ALA A 31 37.41 -16.88 -19.46
C ALA A 31 38.09 -16.86 -20.84
N LEU A 32 39.40 -17.14 -20.89
CA LEU A 32 40.15 -17.26 -22.14
C LEU A 32 39.59 -18.36 -23.06
N LYS A 33 39.14 -19.49 -22.51
CA LYS A 33 38.43 -20.53 -23.29
C LYS A 33 37.10 -20.03 -23.87
N ARG A 34 36.33 -19.23 -23.11
CA ARG A 34 35.10 -18.61 -23.62
C ARG A 34 35.40 -17.62 -24.75
N HIS A 35 36.40 -16.76 -24.57
CA HIS A 35 36.85 -15.85 -25.62
C HIS A 35 37.36 -16.60 -26.86
N GLN A 36 38.10 -17.69 -26.69
CA GLN A 36 38.55 -18.53 -27.80
C GLN A 36 37.39 -19.06 -28.64
N GLN A 37 36.30 -19.53 -28.01
CA GLN A 37 35.11 -20.04 -28.70
C GLN A 37 34.39 -18.96 -29.52
N GLN A 38 34.43 -17.71 -29.04
CA GLN A 38 33.77 -16.57 -29.68
C GLN A 38 34.68 -15.84 -30.69
N ALA A 39 35.99 -15.98 -30.55
CA ALA A 39 36.98 -15.27 -31.35
C ALA A 39 36.90 -15.60 -32.84
N GLN A 40 36.98 -14.56 -33.66
CA GLN A 40 37.10 -14.61 -35.11
C GLN A 40 38.41 -13.91 -35.50
N MET A 41 39.31 -14.62 -36.16
CA MET A 41 40.63 -14.11 -36.55
C MET A 41 40.90 -14.50 -38.01
N PRO A 42 41.45 -13.60 -38.85
CA PRO A 42 41.83 -13.93 -40.23
C PRO A 42 42.73 -15.17 -40.27
N GLY A 43 42.39 -16.14 -41.14
CA GLY A 43 43.12 -17.39 -41.28
C GLY A 43 42.68 -18.53 -40.35
N PHE A 44 41.81 -18.28 -39.37
CA PHE A 44 41.29 -19.31 -38.45
C PHE A 44 39.77 -19.39 -38.47
N ARG A 45 39.23 -20.61 -38.48
CA ARG A 45 37.79 -20.83 -38.30
C ARG A 45 37.37 -20.40 -36.89
N LYS A 46 36.20 -19.76 -36.77
CA LYS A 46 35.61 -19.34 -35.48
C LYS A 46 35.73 -20.47 -34.45
N GLY A 47 36.24 -20.14 -33.26
CA GLY A 47 36.42 -21.11 -32.17
C GLY A 47 37.66 -22.01 -32.27
N LYS A 48 38.47 -21.89 -33.34
CA LYS A 48 39.67 -22.72 -33.59
C LYS A 48 40.96 -21.90 -33.62
N VAL A 49 40.94 -20.68 -33.11
CA VAL A 49 42.15 -19.87 -32.92
C VAL A 49 43.02 -20.52 -31.83
N PRO A 50 44.33 -20.73 -32.03
CA PRO A 50 45.22 -21.25 -31.01
C PRO A 50 45.19 -20.41 -29.72
N MET A 51 45.17 -21.08 -28.56
CA MET A 51 45.07 -20.42 -27.26
C MET A 51 46.20 -19.40 -27.03
N GLN A 52 47.39 -19.66 -27.55
CA GLN A 52 48.55 -18.77 -27.39
C GLN A 52 48.35 -17.42 -28.10
N LEU A 53 47.64 -17.38 -29.23
CA LEU A 53 47.29 -16.14 -29.92
C LEU A 53 46.19 -15.38 -29.18
N ILE A 54 45.20 -16.10 -28.65
CA ILE A 54 44.14 -15.50 -27.83
C ILE A 54 44.71 -14.90 -26.54
N ARG A 55 45.61 -15.61 -25.85
CA ARG A 55 46.29 -15.12 -24.65
C ARG A 55 47.14 -13.89 -24.95
N ARG A 56 47.81 -13.82 -26.12
CA ARG A 56 48.57 -12.62 -26.51
C ARG A 56 47.67 -11.40 -26.77
N GLN A 57 46.48 -11.61 -27.33
CA GLN A 57 45.58 -10.51 -27.71
C GLN A 57 44.63 -10.06 -26.60
N TYR A 58 44.15 -11.00 -25.77
CA TYR A 58 43.12 -10.76 -24.75
C TYR A 58 43.58 -11.13 -23.34
N GLY A 59 44.81 -11.64 -23.16
CA GLY A 59 45.28 -12.15 -21.87
C GLY A 59 45.27 -11.10 -20.77
N GLN A 60 45.82 -9.90 -21.05
CA GLN A 60 45.89 -8.83 -20.07
C GLN A 60 44.50 -8.25 -19.74
N SER A 61 43.62 -8.09 -20.73
CA SER A 61 42.27 -7.57 -20.50
C SER A 61 41.41 -8.55 -19.71
N VAL A 62 41.47 -9.84 -20.05
CA VAL A 62 40.74 -10.90 -19.34
C VAL A 62 41.29 -11.08 -17.93
N LEU A 63 42.61 -10.98 -17.74
CA LEU A 63 43.22 -10.99 -16.42
C LEU A 63 42.68 -9.83 -15.56
N ALA A 64 42.69 -8.60 -16.09
CA ALA A 64 42.20 -7.43 -15.35
C ALA A 64 40.70 -7.53 -15.01
N GLU A 65 39.88 -8.02 -15.94
CA GLU A 65 38.44 -8.20 -15.71
C GLU A 65 38.16 -9.24 -14.62
N GLU A 66 38.80 -10.41 -14.70
CA GLU A 66 38.62 -11.49 -13.73
C GLU A 66 39.16 -11.11 -12.34
N LEU A 67 40.31 -10.40 -12.28
CA LEU A 67 40.83 -9.89 -11.01
C LEU A 67 39.86 -8.88 -10.37
N ASN A 68 39.35 -7.91 -11.14
CA ASN A 68 38.38 -6.93 -10.64
C ASN A 68 37.09 -7.60 -10.12
N GLN A 69 36.59 -8.60 -10.83
CA GLN A 69 35.42 -9.35 -10.39
C GLN A 69 35.70 -10.13 -9.10
N MET A 70 36.85 -10.82 -9.03
CA MET A 70 37.26 -11.56 -7.83
C MET A 70 37.43 -10.62 -6.62
N LEU A 71 38.08 -9.47 -6.80
CA LEU A 71 38.26 -8.47 -5.75
C LEU A 71 36.92 -7.96 -5.22
N SER A 72 36.00 -7.61 -6.12
CA SER A 72 34.67 -7.11 -5.75
C SER A 72 33.88 -8.15 -4.94
N GLU A 73 33.86 -9.41 -5.41
CA GLU A 73 33.20 -10.53 -4.72
C GLU A 73 33.80 -10.74 -3.32
N GLN A 74 35.12 -10.68 -3.20
CA GLN A 74 35.84 -11.01 -1.96
C GLN A 74 35.77 -9.90 -0.92
N LEU A 75 35.85 -8.63 -1.34
CA LEU A 75 35.59 -7.49 -0.48
C LEU A 75 34.16 -7.55 0.07
N GLN A 76 33.17 -7.83 -0.78
CA GLN A 76 31.78 -7.92 -0.34
C GLN A 76 31.56 -9.08 0.64
N ASN A 77 32.14 -10.26 0.38
CA ASN A 77 32.06 -11.40 1.29
C ASN A 77 32.72 -11.08 2.64
N HIS A 78 33.91 -10.48 2.63
CA HIS A 78 34.62 -10.11 3.85
C HIS A 78 33.84 -9.10 4.70
N ILE A 79 33.22 -8.11 4.07
CA ILE A 79 32.34 -7.13 4.74
C ILE A 79 31.15 -7.83 5.39
N GLN A 80 30.52 -8.80 4.70
CA GLN A 80 29.38 -9.54 5.22
C GLN A 80 29.76 -10.50 6.36
N GLU A 81 30.82 -11.27 6.20
CA GLU A 81 31.29 -12.25 7.19
C GLU A 81 31.69 -11.57 8.51
N ASN A 82 32.35 -10.41 8.42
CA ASN A 82 32.76 -9.62 9.57
C ASN A 82 31.68 -8.63 10.04
N LYS A 83 30.51 -8.62 9.40
CA LYS A 83 29.37 -7.74 9.71
C LYS A 83 29.78 -6.27 9.83
N LEU A 84 30.66 -5.83 8.94
CA LEU A 84 31.14 -4.46 8.93
C LEU A 84 30.01 -3.54 8.45
N ASN A 85 29.65 -2.56 9.27
CA ASN A 85 28.70 -1.53 8.88
C ASN A 85 29.43 -0.53 7.98
N VAL A 86 29.44 -0.76 6.67
CA VAL A 86 30.17 0.07 5.71
C VAL A 86 29.27 1.16 5.11
N LEU A 87 29.87 2.33 4.83
CA LEU A 87 29.22 3.43 4.11
C LEU A 87 29.72 3.47 2.67
N GLY A 88 28.87 3.04 1.74
CA GLY A 88 29.19 3.04 0.31
C GLY A 88 30.06 1.84 -0.10
N ASN A 89 30.72 1.99 -1.25
CA ASN A 89 31.57 0.95 -1.83
C ASN A 89 33.04 1.17 -1.45
N PRO A 90 33.85 0.10 -1.29
CA PRO A 90 35.29 0.21 -1.15
C PRO A 90 35.91 1.01 -2.30
N ILE A 91 36.83 1.92 -1.99
CA ILE A 91 37.57 2.71 -2.98
C ILE A 91 39.05 2.31 -2.97
N PRO A 92 39.75 2.30 -4.11
CA PRO A 92 41.20 2.07 -4.13
C PRO A 92 41.94 3.05 -3.22
N SER A 93 42.93 2.55 -2.48
CA SER A 93 43.75 3.37 -1.57
C SER A 93 44.59 4.38 -2.37
N GLU A 94 44.49 5.66 -2.05
CA GLU A 94 45.37 6.69 -2.62
C GLU A 94 46.77 6.70 -1.96
N LYS A 95 46.92 6.04 -0.81
CA LYS A 95 48.14 6.07 0.01
C LYS A 95 49.03 4.85 -0.19
N THR A 96 48.43 3.72 -0.53
CA THR A 96 49.14 2.45 -0.70
C THR A 96 49.01 2.01 -2.14
N GLU A 97 50.13 1.98 -2.86
CA GLU A 97 50.14 1.53 -4.25
C GLU A 97 49.82 0.03 -4.34
N ASP A 98 49.02 -0.33 -5.35
CA ASP A 98 48.81 -1.73 -5.70
C ASP A 98 50.12 -2.36 -6.21
N ALA A 99 50.36 -3.61 -5.84
CA ALA A 99 51.56 -4.35 -6.23
C ALA A 99 51.19 -5.47 -7.21
N GLY A 100 51.95 -5.58 -8.30
CA GLY A 100 51.82 -6.67 -9.27
C GLY A 100 52.39 -6.31 -10.64
N ASP A 101 52.75 -7.34 -11.41
CA ASP A 101 53.26 -7.17 -12.77
C ASP A 101 52.24 -7.71 -13.78
N TRP A 102 51.65 -6.80 -14.55
CA TRP A 102 50.68 -7.13 -15.60
C TRP A 102 51.29 -7.84 -16.81
N ASN A 103 52.60 -7.66 -17.04
CA ASN A 103 53.32 -8.29 -18.15
C ASN A 103 53.85 -9.67 -17.77
N ASN A 104 54.21 -9.86 -16.50
CA ASN A 104 54.62 -11.14 -15.93
C ASN A 104 53.75 -11.47 -14.70
N PRO A 105 52.52 -11.97 -14.91
CA PRO A 105 51.53 -12.13 -13.85
C PRO A 105 52.00 -13.14 -12.80
N GLY A 106 52.23 -12.63 -11.59
CA GLY A 106 52.52 -13.39 -10.38
C GLY A 106 51.51 -13.02 -9.29
N ASP A 107 51.99 -12.73 -8.09
CA ASP A 107 51.11 -12.30 -7.01
C ASP A 107 50.70 -10.84 -7.19
N PHE A 108 49.41 -10.57 -6.99
CA PHE A 108 48.86 -9.21 -6.99
C PHE A 108 48.37 -8.84 -5.60
N THR A 109 48.61 -7.61 -5.17
CA THR A 109 48.04 -7.04 -3.95
C THR A 109 47.33 -5.74 -4.28
N PHE A 110 46.06 -5.65 -3.89
CA PHE A 110 45.22 -4.47 -4.10
C PHE A 110 44.77 -3.91 -2.77
N ASN A 111 44.87 -2.59 -2.60
CA ASN A 111 44.55 -1.93 -1.34
C ASN A 111 43.28 -1.10 -1.50
N TYR A 112 42.30 -1.30 -0.59
CA TYR A 112 41.03 -0.59 -0.60
C TYR A 112 40.77 0.10 0.74
N GLU A 113 40.34 1.35 0.69
CA GLU A 113 39.82 2.09 1.84
C GLU A 113 38.30 1.90 1.93
N VAL A 114 37.81 1.59 3.13
CA VAL A 114 36.39 1.39 3.43
C VAL A 114 35.98 2.30 4.57
N GLY A 115 34.97 3.12 4.33
CA GLY A 115 34.33 3.93 5.36
C GLY A 115 33.37 3.09 6.20
N LEU A 116 33.45 3.22 7.52
CA LEU A 116 32.54 2.60 8.48
C LEU A 116 31.43 3.60 8.87
N ALA A 117 30.24 3.07 9.06
CA ALA A 117 29.12 3.82 9.60
C ALA A 117 29.37 4.11 11.08
N PRO A 118 29.20 5.36 11.53
CA PRO A 118 29.35 5.69 12.93
C PRO A 118 28.28 4.99 13.77
N GLU A 119 28.67 4.46 14.93
CA GLU A 119 27.71 3.99 15.92
C GLU A 119 27.04 5.19 16.60
N LEU A 120 25.79 5.47 16.22
CA LEU A 120 24.99 6.52 16.82
C LEU A 120 24.19 5.97 18.00
N SER A 121 24.63 6.26 19.22
CA SER A 121 23.80 6.08 20.42
C SER A 121 23.13 7.40 20.77
N LEU A 122 21.83 7.51 20.45
CA LEU A 122 21.02 8.68 20.84
C LEU A 122 20.40 8.42 22.21
N GLU A 123 21.04 8.94 23.26
CA GLU A 123 20.45 8.97 24.58
C GLU A 123 19.52 10.18 24.71
N PHE A 124 18.22 9.92 24.74
CA PHE A 124 17.25 10.97 25.06
C PHE A 124 17.42 11.35 26.54
N GLY A 125 18.02 12.52 26.78
CA GLY A 125 18.12 13.07 28.13
C GLY A 125 16.75 13.26 28.77
N LYS A 126 16.70 13.37 30.10
CA LYS A 126 15.46 13.57 30.88
C LYS A 126 14.65 14.83 30.47
N SER A 127 15.23 15.72 29.67
CA SER A 127 14.60 16.91 29.10
C SER A 127 13.80 16.65 27.81
N ALA A 128 14.01 15.51 27.14
CA ALA A 128 13.27 15.15 25.94
C ALA A 128 11.82 14.82 26.32
N LYS A 129 10.89 15.72 25.95
CA LYS A 129 9.46 15.55 26.18
C LYS A 129 8.78 15.28 24.85
N PHE A 130 8.08 14.15 24.78
CA PHE A 130 7.26 13.78 23.62
C PHE A 130 5.79 13.91 24.01
N THR A 131 5.01 14.60 23.20
CA THR A 131 3.58 14.72 23.42
C THR A 131 2.90 13.47 22.87
N ARG A 132 2.34 12.65 23.76
CA ARG A 132 1.45 11.55 23.38
C ARG A 132 0.01 11.99 23.55
N HIS A 133 -0.72 12.10 22.45
CA HIS A 133 -2.16 12.30 22.48
C HIS A 133 -2.84 10.97 22.82
N LYS A 134 -3.38 10.85 24.04
CA LYS A 134 -4.26 9.74 24.39
C LYS A 134 -5.70 10.22 24.25
N ILE A 135 -6.33 9.88 23.13
CA ILE A 135 -7.75 10.11 22.91
C ILE A 135 -8.47 9.07 23.77
N LYS A 136 -9.28 9.51 24.73
CA LYS A 136 -10.11 8.58 25.50
C LYS A 136 -11.37 8.31 24.70
N VAL A 137 -11.67 7.04 24.47
CA VAL A 137 -12.99 6.63 23.98
C VAL A 137 -14.02 7.06 25.01
N ASP A 138 -14.91 7.98 24.63
CA ASP A 138 -15.99 8.44 25.49
C ASP A 138 -17.19 7.50 25.38
N LYS A 139 -18.12 7.61 26.33
CA LYS A 139 -19.34 6.79 26.31
C LYS A 139 -20.17 7.01 25.04
N ALA A 140 -20.16 8.23 24.50
CA ALA A 140 -20.91 8.56 23.29
C ALA A 140 -20.37 7.83 22.05
N ALA A 141 -19.06 7.67 21.92
CA ALA A 141 -18.43 6.89 20.87
C ALA A 141 -18.81 5.40 20.99
N ILE A 142 -18.82 4.85 22.20
CA ILE A 142 -19.24 3.46 22.44
C ILE A 142 -20.71 3.27 22.04
N GLU A 143 -21.62 4.14 22.50
CA GLU A 143 -23.05 4.04 22.12
C GLU A 143 -23.28 4.13 20.61
N ARG A 144 -22.56 5.02 19.92
CA ARG A 144 -22.65 5.14 18.46
C ARG A 144 -22.18 3.87 17.77
N GLN A 145 -21.06 3.32 18.21
CA GLN A 145 -20.52 2.08 17.64
C GLN A 145 -21.44 0.89 17.92
N VAL A 146 -22.01 0.79 19.12
CA VAL A 146 -23.02 -0.23 19.46
C VAL A 146 -24.25 -0.08 18.55
N THR A 147 -24.77 1.12 18.39
CA THR A 147 -25.93 1.40 17.52
C THR A 147 -25.64 1.00 16.07
N ASP A 148 -24.46 1.33 15.56
CA ASP A 148 -24.03 0.96 14.21
C ASP A 148 -23.91 -0.56 14.05
N LEU A 149 -23.38 -1.27 15.05
CA LEU A 149 -23.29 -2.74 15.05
C LEU A 149 -24.68 -3.37 15.05
N GLN A 150 -25.61 -2.86 15.87
CA GLN A 150 -27.00 -3.31 15.86
C GLN A 150 -27.65 -3.11 14.48
N ARG A 151 -27.39 -1.97 13.82
CA ARG A 151 -27.91 -1.68 12.48
C ARG A 151 -27.32 -2.60 11.42
N ARG A 152 -26.00 -2.82 11.41
CA ARG A 152 -25.31 -3.67 10.42
C ARG A 152 -25.76 -5.13 10.47
N HIS A 153 -26.08 -5.63 11.66
CA HIS A 153 -26.56 -6.99 11.87
C HIS A 153 -28.09 -7.07 12.02
N GLY A 154 -28.78 -5.95 11.80
CA GLY A 154 -30.24 -5.87 11.86
C GLY A 154 -30.92 -6.67 10.75
N LYS A 155 -32.25 -6.71 10.80
CA LYS A 155 -33.08 -7.36 9.79
C LYS A 155 -33.85 -6.31 9.02
N MET A 156 -34.04 -6.54 7.73
CA MET A 156 -34.90 -5.72 6.90
C MET A 156 -36.32 -6.30 6.91
N THR A 157 -37.31 -5.48 7.22
CA THR A 157 -38.75 -5.82 7.18
C THR A 157 -39.48 -4.93 6.18
N ASP A 158 -40.69 -5.36 5.80
CA ASP A 158 -41.53 -4.72 4.78
C ASP A 158 -42.84 -4.23 5.41
N PRO A 159 -42.84 -3.12 6.17
CA PRO A 159 -44.06 -2.62 6.79
C PRO A 159 -45.00 -1.99 5.75
N ASP A 160 -46.30 -1.99 6.05
CA ASP A 160 -47.30 -1.40 5.16
C ASP A 160 -47.21 0.13 5.09
N LYS A 161 -46.68 0.78 6.14
CA LYS A 161 -46.59 2.25 6.27
C LYS A 161 -45.18 2.70 6.61
N SER A 162 -44.74 3.76 5.94
CA SER A 162 -43.44 4.36 6.18
C SER A 162 -43.36 5.18 7.47
N GLU A 163 -42.22 5.12 8.14
CA GLU A 163 -41.84 5.92 9.29
C GLU A 163 -40.56 6.73 9.03
N ALA A 164 -40.16 7.53 10.02
CA ALA A 164 -39.05 8.48 9.90
C ALA A 164 -37.66 7.84 9.68
N ASN A 165 -37.52 6.54 9.95
CA ASN A 165 -36.27 5.77 9.84
C ASN A 165 -36.33 4.71 8.73
N ASP A 166 -37.36 4.76 7.88
CA ASP A 166 -37.55 3.79 6.81
C ASP A 166 -36.88 4.23 5.51
N MET A 167 -36.69 3.26 4.63
CA MET A 167 -36.28 3.44 3.25
C MET A 167 -37.49 3.23 2.34
N LEU A 168 -37.76 4.21 1.49
CA LEU A 168 -38.78 4.14 0.46
C LEU A 168 -38.11 3.81 -0.86
N ILE A 169 -38.42 2.64 -1.43
CA ILE A 169 -37.98 2.28 -2.78
C ILE A 169 -39.10 2.66 -3.73
N GLY A 170 -38.78 3.40 -4.79
CA GLY A 170 -39.80 3.91 -5.69
C GLY A 170 -39.27 4.46 -7.00
N ALA A 171 -40.17 5.05 -7.76
CA ALA A 171 -39.87 5.66 -9.06
C ALA A 171 -40.08 7.17 -8.98
N PHE A 172 -39.09 7.94 -9.40
CA PHE A 172 -39.20 9.37 -9.66
C PHE A 172 -39.64 9.62 -11.10
N ALA A 173 -40.53 10.60 -11.27
CA ALA A 173 -40.91 11.15 -12.56
C ALA A 173 -40.96 12.69 -12.47
N GLN A 174 -40.29 13.37 -13.40
CA GLN A 174 -40.29 14.84 -13.44
C GLN A 174 -41.68 15.39 -13.75
N LEU A 175 -42.05 16.48 -13.08
CA LEU A 175 -43.30 17.19 -13.32
C LEU A 175 -43.10 18.46 -14.16
N ASP A 176 -44.09 18.79 -14.96
CA ASP A 176 -44.20 20.09 -15.65
C ASP A 176 -44.67 21.21 -14.70
N SER A 177 -44.80 22.44 -15.23
CA SER A 177 -45.29 23.59 -14.46
C SER A 177 -46.73 23.46 -13.97
N ASP A 178 -47.50 22.56 -14.59
CA ASP A 178 -48.92 22.34 -14.32
C ASP A 178 -49.13 21.15 -13.36
N GLY A 179 -48.05 20.46 -12.96
CA GLY A 179 -48.06 19.34 -12.02
C GLY A 179 -48.34 17.96 -12.66
N ASN A 180 -48.27 17.87 -13.98
CA ASN A 180 -48.39 16.60 -14.72
C ASN A 180 -47.01 16.00 -14.98
N VAL A 181 -46.97 14.68 -15.19
CA VAL A 181 -45.71 14.00 -15.53
C VAL A 181 -45.24 14.48 -16.91
N LEU A 182 -44.02 14.99 -16.97
CA LEU A 182 -43.42 15.51 -18.19
C LEU A 182 -43.06 14.35 -19.13
N GLU A 183 -43.71 14.28 -20.30
CA GLU A 183 -43.37 13.29 -21.33
C GLU A 183 -41.93 13.50 -21.84
N GLY A 184 -41.09 12.47 -21.72
CA GLY A 184 -39.67 12.56 -22.05
C GLY A 184 -38.79 13.25 -20.99
N GLY A 185 -39.36 13.59 -19.83
CA GLY A 185 -38.62 14.11 -18.68
C GLY A 185 -37.78 13.06 -17.96
N ILE A 186 -37.08 13.48 -16.89
CA ILE A 186 -36.23 12.59 -16.10
C ILE A 186 -37.11 11.58 -15.33
N ALA A 187 -36.80 10.29 -15.49
CA ALA A 187 -37.41 9.20 -14.75
C ALA A 187 -36.35 8.22 -14.25
N SER A 188 -36.45 7.79 -13.00
CA SER A 188 -35.47 6.90 -12.38
C SER A 188 -36.07 6.09 -11.24
N ASP A 189 -35.55 4.88 -11.04
CA ASP A 189 -35.85 4.08 -9.85
C ASP A 189 -34.78 4.35 -8.80
N SER A 190 -35.22 4.68 -7.60
CA SER A 190 -34.32 5.10 -6.53
C SER A 190 -34.88 4.83 -5.14
N THR A 191 -34.03 5.04 -4.15
CA THR A 191 -34.36 4.80 -2.75
C THR A 191 -34.20 6.08 -1.95
N ILE A 192 -35.27 6.53 -1.31
CA ILE A 192 -35.24 7.65 -0.36
C ILE A 192 -35.09 7.08 1.05
N SER A 193 -33.97 7.39 1.71
CA SER A 193 -33.80 7.09 3.14
C SER A 193 -34.36 8.24 3.96
N VAL A 194 -35.56 8.09 4.53
CA VAL A 194 -36.29 9.16 5.24
C VAL A 194 -35.49 9.70 6.44
N GLU A 195 -34.64 8.85 7.04
CA GLU A 195 -33.73 9.23 8.12
C GLU A 195 -32.82 10.40 7.72
N PHE A 196 -32.27 10.36 6.50
CA PHE A 196 -31.24 11.29 6.01
C PHE A 196 -31.80 12.54 5.32
N VAL A 197 -33.12 12.67 5.23
CA VAL A 197 -33.78 13.87 4.70
C VAL A 197 -33.70 15.00 5.73
N GLU A 198 -32.95 16.06 5.41
CA GLU A 198 -32.75 17.21 6.30
C GLU A 198 -33.95 18.17 6.33
N ASP A 199 -34.65 18.30 5.19
CA ASP A 199 -35.81 19.19 5.09
C ASP A 199 -37.01 18.61 5.87
N LYS A 200 -37.44 19.32 6.90
CA LYS A 200 -38.52 18.88 7.79
C LYS A 200 -39.88 18.73 7.09
N LYS A 201 -40.15 19.50 6.02
CA LYS A 201 -41.41 19.40 5.29
C LYS A 201 -41.39 18.19 4.38
N ALA A 202 -40.31 18.00 3.63
CA ALA A 202 -40.11 16.81 2.79
C ALA A 202 -40.14 15.53 3.64
N LYS A 203 -39.44 15.51 4.78
CA LYS A 203 -39.46 14.38 5.72
C LYS A 203 -40.87 14.04 6.20
N LYS A 204 -41.69 15.04 6.56
CA LYS A 204 -43.08 14.81 6.96
C LYS A 204 -43.96 14.27 5.84
N ALA A 205 -43.73 14.69 4.60
CA ALA A 205 -44.48 14.21 3.44
C ALA A 205 -44.17 12.74 3.10
N LEU A 206 -43.00 12.25 3.52
CA LEU A 206 -42.54 10.88 3.26
C LEU A 206 -42.94 9.89 4.37
N VAL A 207 -43.57 10.34 5.44
CA VAL A 207 -44.02 9.50 6.56
C VAL A 207 -45.50 9.14 6.39
N GLY A 208 -45.85 7.89 6.63
CA GLY A 208 -47.20 7.35 6.53
C GLY A 208 -47.61 6.95 5.12
N LEU A 209 -46.65 6.85 4.19
CA LEU A 209 -46.90 6.41 2.82
C LEU A 209 -46.97 4.88 2.75
N GLU A 210 -47.89 4.39 1.94
CA GLU A 210 -48.08 2.96 1.64
C GLU A 210 -47.55 2.67 0.22
N PRO A 211 -47.16 1.42 -0.10
CA PRO A 211 -46.89 1.02 -1.48
C PRO A 211 -48.00 1.43 -2.44
N GLY A 212 -47.64 2.05 -3.56
CA GLY A 212 -48.56 2.63 -4.55
C GLY A 212 -48.93 4.10 -4.30
N SER A 213 -48.59 4.66 -3.12
CA SER A 213 -48.79 6.09 -2.85
C SER A 213 -47.86 6.94 -3.70
N THR A 214 -48.33 8.13 -4.08
CA THR A 214 -47.53 9.13 -4.79
C THR A 214 -47.37 10.38 -3.95
N VAL A 215 -46.19 11.00 -4.03
CA VAL A 215 -45.89 12.25 -3.33
C VAL A 215 -45.04 13.13 -4.23
N ASP A 216 -45.43 14.40 -4.34
CA ASP A 216 -44.66 15.38 -5.10
C ASP A 216 -43.62 16.00 -4.17
N VAL A 217 -42.34 15.85 -4.54
CA VAL A 217 -41.19 16.28 -3.75
C VAL A 217 -40.20 17.03 -4.62
N ASP A 218 -39.54 18.02 -4.01
CA ASP A 218 -38.35 18.64 -4.60
C ASP A 218 -37.16 17.69 -4.38
N PRO A 219 -36.51 17.21 -5.46
CA PRO A 219 -35.42 16.25 -5.35
C PRO A 219 -34.20 16.81 -4.60
N HIS A 220 -34.01 18.14 -4.56
CA HIS A 220 -32.96 18.78 -3.75
C HIS A 220 -33.24 18.73 -2.25
N LYS A 221 -34.52 18.54 -1.86
CA LYS A 221 -34.94 18.48 -0.46
C LYS A 221 -34.89 17.07 0.12
N VAL A 222 -34.84 16.05 -0.74
CA VAL A 222 -34.79 14.64 -0.35
C VAL A 222 -33.43 13.98 -0.60
N SER A 223 -32.47 14.70 -1.20
CA SER A 223 -31.10 14.24 -1.46
C SER A 223 -30.06 14.97 -0.60
N ARG A 224 -28.89 14.34 -0.40
CA ARG A 224 -27.72 14.89 0.31
C ARG A 224 -26.71 15.52 -0.65
N GLY A 225 -27.08 16.67 -1.21
CA GLY A 225 -26.23 17.42 -2.12
C GLY A 225 -26.19 16.87 -3.54
N HIS A 226 -25.36 17.48 -4.39
CA HIS A 226 -25.42 17.27 -5.86
C HIS A 226 -25.04 15.85 -6.29
N ASP A 227 -24.07 15.21 -5.62
CA ASP A 227 -23.64 13.86 -5.99
C ASP A 227 -24.72 12.81 -5.69
N ASP A 228 -25.38 12.94 -4.54
CA ASP A 228 -26.48 12.06 -4.14
C ASP A 228 -27.69 12.27 -5.06
N LEU A 229 -28.00 13.53 -5.38
CA LEU A 229 -29.05 13.91 -6.32
C LEU A 229 -28.84 13.33 -7.73
N GLY A 230 -27.62 13.44 -8.27
CA GLY A 230 -27.27 12.89 -9.57
C GLY A 230 -27.46 11.38 -9.63
N ARG A 231 -27.03 10.66 -8.58
CA ARG A 231 -27.25 9.21 -8.46
C ARG A 231 -28.71 8.86 -8.26
N MET A 232 -29.43 9.65 -7.47
CA MET A 232 -30.84 9.43 -7.16
C MET A 232 -31.69 9.51 -8.43
N LEU A 233 -31.41 10.48 -9.29
CA LEU A 233 -32.16 10.73 -10.52
C LEU A 233 -31.56 10.10 -11.79
N GLY A 234 -30.36 9.50 -11.68
CA GLY A 234 -29.65 8.93 -12.83
C GLY A 234 -29.16 9.98 -13.84
N ILE A 235 -28.82 11.18 -13.38
CA ILE A 235 -28.41 12.32 -14.24
C ILE A 235 -26.95 12.71 -14.01
N SER A 236 -26.35 13.33 -15.02
CA SER A 236 -24.96 13.83 -14.94
C SER A 236 -24.83 15.06 -14.04
N GLN A 237 -23.62 15.35 -13.57
CA GLN A 237 -23.34 16.49 -12.69
C GLN A 237 -23.74 17.84 -13.32
N GLU A 238 -23.55 18.01 -14.63
CA GLU A 238 -23.98 19.21 -15.36
C GLU A 238 -25.50 19.38 -15.31
N GLN A 239 -26.26 18.30 -15.51
CA GLN A 239 -27.73 18.32 -15.44
C GLN A 239 -28.26 18.59 -14.04
N VAL A 240 -27.51 18.24 -12.99
CA VAL A 240 -27.90 18.54 -11.59
C VAL A 240 -27.94 20.05 -11.35
N HIS A 241 -26.99 20.81 -11.92
CA HIS A 241 -26.91 22.26 -11.70
C HIS A 241 -28.07 23.03 -12.33
N ASP A 242 -28.59 22.55 -13.46
CA ASP A 242 -29.70 23.14 -14.19
C ASP A 242 -31.06 22.48 -13.83
N LEU A 243 -31.07 21.54 -12.88
CA LEU A 243 -32.27 20.81 -12.50
C LEU A 243 -33.27 21.76 -11.83
N GLN A 244 -34.40 21.98 -12.48
CA GLN A 244 -35.53 22.71 -11.92
C GLN A 244 -36.82 21.89 -12.03
N GLY A 245 -37.71 22.12 -11.08
CA GLY A 245 -39.03 21.47 -11.03
C GLY A 245 -39.15 20.42 -9.93
N ASN A 246 -40.40 20.06 -9.65
CA ASN A 246 -40.73 19.01 -8.70
C ASN A 246 -40.75 17.66 -9.40
N PHE A 247 -40.63 16.60 -8.61
CA PHE A 247 -40.72 15.23 -9.07
C PHE A 247 -41.84 14.53 -8.30
N ARG A 248 -42.62 13.71 -9.01
CA ARG A 248 -43.51 12.75 -8.37
C ARG A 248 -42.73 11.50 -8.04
N PHE A 249 -42.70 11.15 -6.76
CA PHE A 249 -42.17 9.89 -6.29
C PHE A 249 -43.31 8.92 -6.03
N THR A 250 -43.29 7.78 -6.71
CA THR A 250 -44.25 6.69 -6.53
C THR A 250 -43.59 5.60 -5.68
N VAL A 251 -44.12 5.36 -4.48
CA VAL A 251 -43.61 4.33 -3.57
C VAL A 251 -43.92 2.95 -4.15
N LYS A 252 -42.90 2.12 -4.35
CA LYS A 252 -43.05 0.71 -4.74
C LYS A 252 -42.99 -0.20 -3.52
N GLU A 253 -42.02 0.03 -2.65
CA GLU A 253 -41.80 -0.75 -1.43
C GLU A 253 -41.38 0.15 -0.28
N VAL A 254 -41.76 -0.23 0.93
CA VAL A 254 -41.26 0.36 2.18
C VAL A 254 -40.39 -0.67 2.86
N LYS A 255 -39.16 -0.30 3.19
CA LYS A 255 -38.18 -1.14 3.87
C LYS A 255 -37.84 -0.53 5.21
N ARG A 256 -37.95 -1.31 6.28
CA ARG A 256 -37.58 -0.89 7.65
C ARG A 256 -36.42 -1.71 8.15
N LEU A 257 -35.38 -1.03 8.63
CA LEU A 257 -34.28 -1.67 9.33
C LEU A 257 -34.65 -1.82 10.80
N GLU A 258 -34.89 -3.04 11.24
CA GLU A 258 -35.00 -3.39 12.65
C GLU A 258 -33.59 -3.68 13.18
N PRO A 259 -33.03 -2.81 14.07
CA PRO A 259 -31.73 -3.05 14.64
C PRO A 259 -31.72 -4.37 15.41
N HIS A 260 -30.62 -5.10 15.33
CA HIS A 260 -30.47 -6.32 16.10
C HIS A 260 -30.49 -6.01 17.59
N GLU A 261 -31.22 -6.81 18.36
CA GLU A 261 -31.21 -6.69 19.82
C GLU A 261 -29.82 -6.98 20.39
N ILE A 262 -29.47 -6.29 21.48
CA ILE A 262 -28.22 -6.53 22.20
C ILE A 262 -28.36 -7.82 23.02
N ASN A 263 -28.03 -8.94 22.41
CA ASN A 263 -28.14 -10.26 23.01
C ASN A 263 -27.02 -11.19 22.53
N GLN A 264 -26.99 -12.42 23.05
CA GLN A 264 -25.96 -13.41 22.73
C GLN A 264 -25.78 -13.63 21.21
N SER A 265 -26.87 -13.61 20.44
CA SER A 265 -26.79 -13.79 18.99
C SER A 265 -26.06 -12.63 18.29
N LEU A 266 -26.16 -11.40 18.80
CA LEU A 266 -25.37 -10.28 18.29
C LEU A 266 -23.89 -10.44 18.64
N PHE A 267 -23.62 -10.83 19.88
CA PHE A 267 -22.26 -11.02 20.38
C PHE A 267 -21.51 -12.08 19.57
N ASP A 268 -22.14 -13.24 19.36
CA ASP A 268 -21.56 -14.36 18.62
C ASP A 268 -21.35 -14.00 17.14
N LYS A 269 -22.23 -13.19 16.53
CA LYS A 269 -22.08 -12.73 15.14
C LYS A 269 -20.89 -11.79 14.94
N ILE A 270 -20.56 -10.98 15.95
CA ILE A 270 -19.51 -9.96 15.86
C ILE A 270 -18.16 -10.54 16.26
N TYR A 271 -18.12 -11.26 17.38
CA TYR A 271 -16.87 -11.70 18.01
C TYR A 271 -16.64 -13.22 17.97
N GLY A 272 -17.63 -14.01 17.55
CA GLY A 272 -17.60 -15.47 17.60
C GLY A 272 -18.20 -16.05 18.88
N GLU A 273 -18.62 -17.32 18.80
CA GLU A 273 -19.31 -18.01 19.90
C GLU A 273 -18.46 -18.07 21.18
N GLY A 274 -19.08 -17.68 22.30
CA GLY A 274 -18.47 -17.81 23.63
C GLY A 274 -17.39 -16.78 23.97
N VAL A 275 -17.11 -15.82 23.08
CA VAL A 275 -16.12 -14.75 23.34
C VAL A 275 -16.69 -13.66 24.24
N VAL A 276 -17.96 -13.31 24.06
CA VAL A 276 -18.67 -12.30 24.84
C VAL A 276 -19.99 -12.89 25.31
N THR A 277 -20.27 -12.81 26.62
CA THR A 277 -21.42 -13.50 27.25
C THR A 277 -22.48 -12.55 27.81
N ASP A 278 -22.20 -11.24 27.86
CA ASP A 278 -23.11 -10.24 28.38
C ASP A 278 -22.87 -8.86 27.75
N GLU A 279 -23.84 -7.97 27.92
CA GLU A 279 -23.81 -6.61 27.35
C GLU A 279 -22.65 -5.76 27.90
N LYS A 280 -22.23 -5.98 29.15
CA LYS A 280 -21.15 -5.20 29.74
C LYS A 280 -19.82 -5.58 29.08
N ALA A 281 -19.55 -6.88 28.95
CA ALA A 281 -18.40 -7.41 28.22
C ALA A 281 -18.43 -6.99 26.74
N PHE A 282 -19.61 -6.95 26.12
CA PHE A 282 -19.77 -6.45 24.75
C PHE A 282 -19.33 -4.99 24.62
N ARG A 283 -19.81 -4.10 25.50
CA ARG A 283 -19.47 -2.68 25.47
C ARG A 283 -17.99 -2.43 25.81
N GLU A 284 -17.42 -3.21 26.71
CA GLU A 284 -15.98 -3.18 27.01
C GLU A 284 -15.16 -3.58 25.78
N ARG A 285 -15.56 -4.64 25.07
CA ARG A 285 -14.90 -5.08 23.85
C ARG A 285 -14.97 -4.05 22.73
N VAL A 286 -16.14 -3.43 22.55
CA VAL A 286 -16.32 -2.31 21.62
C VAL A 286 -15.42 -1.12 21.98
N ALA A 287 -15.21 -0.85 23.28
CA ALA A 287 -14.31 0.22 23.71
C ALA A 287 -12.84 -0.10 23.42
N GLU A 288 -12.42 -1.35 23.59
CA GLU A 288 -11.08 -1.82 23.20
C GLU A 288 -10.85 -1.68 21.69
N ASP A 289 -11.82 -2.11 20.88
CA ASP A 289 -11.76 -1.99 19.42
C ASP A 289 -11.66 -0.52 18.94
N LEU A 290 -12.19 0.42 19.73
CA LEU A 290 -12.10 1.86 19.46
C LEU A 290 -10.79 2.50 19.94
N ASP A 291 -10.09 1.91 20.93
CA ASP A 291 -8.81 2.42 21.46
C ASP A 291 -7.61 1.95 20.61
N GLY A 292 -7.76 0.83 19.89
CA GLY A 292 -6.78 0.30 18.93
C GLY A 292 -5.78 -0.69 19.50
#